data_AF-A0A2B4SRH6-F1
#
_entry.id   AF-A0A2B4SRH6-F1
#
_cell.length_a   1.000
_cell.length_b   1.000
_cell.length_c   1.000
_cell.angle_alpha   90.00
_cell.angle_beta   90.00
_cell.angle_gamma   90.00
#
_symmetry.space_group_name_H-M   'P 1'
#
loop_
_entity.id
_entity.type
_entity.pdbx_description
1 polymer ?
#
loop_
_entity_poly.entity_id
_entity_poly.type
_entity_poly.pdbx_seq_one_letter_code
_entity_poly.pdbx_strand_id
1 'polypeptide(L)'
;MLLISRISILDATGQCHEQERSFGEMYLRGHMFKMYRVGLPEECYFRCEEEVTCQSYNVVVGQNICELNNRTKEARPEDFIPDQMRFYMKRSGKRVLLGSIKELPADTCSEIKASEGDEMADGKYWIYSEENSEVIEAYCNEGWQKINGEEPVCFGTKDNLYGSSNMTMSGRVKTMKLIYRSGSVKCNPTYAACYWGCTHPEFGGKLMTIITDADKKLVFPPAKDLKSYTYSLPGYHLYSTELVFRHLIDPLSVSSNQEMQIWYGQDWKDTSEGNNSGKVCADVYAWYV
;
A
#
# COMPACT_ATOMS: atom_id res chain seq x y z
N MET A 1 59.65 44.73 -12.17
CA MET A 1 58.61 44.36 -13.16
C MET A 1 57.78 43.25 -12.52
N LEU A 2 56.53 43.55 -12.13
CA LEU A 2 55.69 42.66 -11.33
C LEU A 2 55.17 41.46 -12.16
N LEU A 3 55.32 40.25 -11.61
CA LEU A 3 54.67 39.03 -12.09
C LEU A 3 53.19 39.07 -11.69
N ILE A 4 52.30 39.13 -12.68
CA ILE A 4 50.86 39.01 -12.48
C ILE A 4 50.53 37.52 -12.48
N SER A 5 50.31 36.94 -11.29
CA SER A 5 49.79 35.59 -11.15
C SER A 5 48.29 35.60 -11.47
N ARG A 6 47.89 34.91 -12.54
CA ARG A 6 46.46 34.70 -12.84
C ARG A 6 45.96 33.57 -11.95
N ILE A 7 45.22 33.92 -10.90
CA ILE A 7 44.42 32.96 -10.13
C ILE A 7 43.21 32.62 -11.01
N SER A 8 43.23 31.43 -11.58
CA SER A 8 42.04 30.84 -12.19
C SER A 8 41.02 30.60 -11.08
N ILE A 9 39.88 31.29 -11.14
CA ILE A 9 38.71 30.95 -10.34
C ILE A 9 38.24 29.59 -10.87
N LEU A 10 38.53 28.53 -10.12
CA LEU A 10 37.92 27.22 -10.35
C LEU A 10 36.46 27.34 -9.92
N ASP A 11 35.60 27.58 -10.90
CA ASP A 11 34.17 27.55 -10.74
C ASP A 11 33.77 26.08 -10.52
N ALA A 12 33.48 25.72 -9.27
CA ALA A 12 33.04 24.37 -8.88
C ALA A 12 31.55 24.17 -9.17
N THR A 13 31.06 24.65 -10.30
CA THR A 13 29.64 24.67 -10.68
C THR A 13 29.13 23.34 -11.24
N GLY A 14 29.75 22.22 -10.89
CA GLY A 14 29.37 20.89 -11.42
C GLY A 14 29.65 19.69 -10.51
N GLN A 15 29.95 19.88 -9.23
CA GLN A 15 30.26 18.78 -8.28
C GLN A 15 29.25 18.59 -7.14
N CYS A 16 28.13 19.30 -7.16
CA CYS A 16 27.03 18.97 -6.24
C CYS A 16 26.17 17.89 -6.89
N HIS A 17 26.32 16.64 -6.46
CA HIS A 17 25.29 15.64 -6.73
C HIS A 17 23.94 16.19 -6.24
N GLU A 18 22.93 16.16 -7.11
CA GLU A 18 21.59 16.74 -6.91
C GLU A 18 20.75 16.08 -5.78
N GLN A 19 21.36 15.39 -4.80
CA GLN A 19 20.66 14.42 -3.94
C GLN A 19 20.71 14.70 -2.43
N GLU A 20 21.41 15.72 -1.94
CA GLU A 20 21.52 15.96 -0.49
C GLU A 20 20.64 17.13 -0.05
N ARG A 21 19.34 16.88 0.11
CA ARG A 21 18.45 17.85 0.75
C ARG A 21 18.51 17.64 2.26
N SER A 22 19.50 18.25 2.90
CA SER A 22 19.52 18.38 4.35
C SER A 22 18.35 19.27 4.78
N PHE A 23 17.67 18.88 5.85
CA PHE A 23 16.62 19.69 6.46
C PHE A 23 17.07 20.08 7.86
N GLY A 24 17.50 21.34 7.99
CA GLY A 24 17.77 21.92 9.29
C GLY A 24 16.50 22.16 10.09
N GLU A 25 16.65 22.15 11.40
CA GLU A 25 15.58 22.36 12.37
C GLU A 25 14.45 21.32 12.24
N MET A 26 14.76 20.13 11.74
CA MET A 26 13.82 19.03 11.51
C MET A 26 14.48 17.71 11.86
N TYR A 27 13.68 16.74 12.30
CA TYR A 27 14.14 15.37 12.53
C TYR A 27 13.02 14.35 12.29
N LEU A 28 13.41 13.09 12.10
CA LEU A 28 12.48 11.99 12.01
C LEU A 28 12.34 11.32 13.38
N ARG A 29 11.13 11.37 13.96
CA ARG A 29 10.83 10.85 15.29
C ARG A 29 10.41 9.38 15.23
N GLY A 30 10.82 8.57 16.22
CA GLY A 30 10.25 7.23 16.44
C GLY A 30 10.82 6.10 15.58
N HIS A 31 11.66 6.42 14.58
CA HIS A 31 12.24 5.45 13.65
C HIS A 31 13.73 5.17 13.90
N MET A 32 14.28 5.65 15.02
CA MET A 32 15.67 5.46 15.40
C MET A 32 15.88 4.02 15.90
N PHE A 33 16.79 3.29 15.25
CA PHE A 33 17.17 1.94 15.68
C PHE A 33 18.57 1.89 16.32
N LYS A 34 19.40 2.90 16.09
CA LYS A 34 20.77 2.94 16.63
C LYS A 34 21.25 4.36 16.88
N MET A 35 22.08 4.53 17.90
CA MET A 35 22.67 5.82 18.27
C MET A 35 24.19 5.71 18.40
N TYR A 36 24.89 6.73 17.92
CA TYR A 36 26.34 6.86 18.02
C TYR A 36 26.73 8.23 18.56
N ARG A 37 27.78 8.27 19.39
CA ARG A 37 28.55 9.49 19.65
C ARG A 37 29.74 9.51 18.70
N VAL A 38 29.90 10.63 17.99
CA VAL A 38 30.93 10.81 16.97
C VAL A 38 31.87 11.95 17.31
N GLY A 39 33.04 11.97 16.67
CA GLY A 39 33.98 13.10 16.81
C GLY A 39 33.47 14.34 16.09
N LEU A 40 32.95 14.13 14.87
CA LEU A 40 32.41 15.16 13.99
C LEU A 40 31.04 14.76 13.43
N PRO A 41 30.08 15.69 13.26
CA PRO A 41 28.76 15.41 12.67
C PRO A 41 28.78 14.67 11.33
N GLU A 42 29.80 14.92 10.50
CA GLU A 42 29.97 14.29 9.20
C GLU A 42 30.19 12.77 9.30
N GLU A 43 30.66 12.27 10.44
CA GLU A 43 30.83 10.83 10.67
C GLU A 43 29.49 10.07 10.68
N CYS A 44 28.36 10.75 10.89
CA CYS A 44 27.04 10.12 10.84
C CYS A 44 26.74 9.47 9.48
N TYR A 45 27.27 10.05 8.39
CA TYR A 45 27.16 9.49 7.06
C TYR A 45 27.77 8.08 7.01
N PHE A 46 29.02 7.94 7.45
CA PHE A 46 29.72 6.65 7.44
C PHE A 46 29.05 5.63 8.35
N ARG A 47 28.57 6.05 9.53
CA ARG A 47 27.82 5.17 10.43
C ARG A 47 26.53 4.64 9.79
N CYS A 48 25.82 5.49 9.05
CA CYS A 48 24.64 5.05 8.31
C CYS A 48 25.00 4.12 7.16
N GLU A 49 26.12 4.35 6.46
CA GLU A 49 26.54 3.47 5.36
C GLU A 49 26.94 2.06 5.81
N GLU A 50 27.56 1.94 7.00
CA GLU A 50 27.92 0.67 7.63
C GLU A 50 26.69 -0.20 7.97
N GLU A 51 25.53 0.43 8.21
CA GLU A 51 24.29 -0.24 8.59
C GLU A 51 23.38 -0.45 7.36
N VAL A 52 23.15 -1.71 6.97
CA VAL A 52 22.34 -2.04 5.79
C VAL A 52 20.89 -1.55 5.87
N THR A 53 20.33 -1.51 7.09
CA THR A 53 18.96 -1.07 7.37
C THR A 53 18.83 0.45 7.51
N CYS A 54 19.95 1.20 7.54
CA CYS A 54 19.88 2.66 7.69
C CYS A 54 19.32 3.30 6.41
N GLN A 55 18.25 4.08 6.58
CA GLN A 55 17.54 4.78 5.52
C GLN A 55 17.70 6.30 5.61
N SER A 56 17.86 6.82 6.82
CA SER A 56 18.14 8.22 7.12
C SER A 56 18.78 8.34 8.50
N TYR A 57 19.19 9.53 8.91
CA TYR A 57 19.71 9.78 10.24
C TYR A 57 19.41 11.21 10.69
N ASN A 58 19.28 11.39 12.00
CA ASN A 58 19.26 12.72 12.62
C ASN A 58 20.64 13.02 13.23
N VAL A 59 21.02 14.29 13.21
CA VAL A 59 22.25 14.79 13.81
C VAL A 59 21.88 15.78 14.91
N VAL A 60 22.27 15.51 16.15
CA VAL A 60 22.03 16.41 17.29
C VAL A 60 23.20 17.39 17.41
N VAL A 61 22.93 18.65 17.13
CA VAL A 61 23.92 19.73 17.09
C VAL A 61 24.48 20.01 18.47
N GLY A 62 25.78 20.23 18.57
CA GLY A 62 26.47 20.55 19.83
C GLY A 62 26.67 19.35 20.77
N GLN A 63 26.09 18.18 20.46
CA GLN A 63 26.30 16.94 21.22
C GLN A 63 27.06 15.87 20.43
N ASN A 64 27.26 16.08 19.11
CA ASN A 64 27.87 15.11 18.20
C ASN A 64 27.24 13.71 18.32
N ILE A 65 25.91 13.68 18.29
CA ILE A 65 25.13 12.44 18.34
C ILE A 65 24.49 12.19 16.97
N CYS A 66 24.64 10.96 16.47
CA CYS A 66 23.94 10.45 15.30
C CYS A 66 22.82 9.51 15.77
N GLU A 67 21.60 9.77 15.33
CA GLU A 67 20.44 8.90 15.52
C GLU A 67 20.11 8.25 14.17
N LEU A 68 20.52 7.00 13.95
CA LEU A 68 20.26 6.29 12.70
C LEU A 68 18.83 5.79 12.65
N ASN A 69 18.15 6.06 11.54
CA ASN A 69 16.74 5.73 11.31
C ASN A 69 16.57 4.67 10.22
N ASN A 70 15.61 3.77 10.42
CA ASN A 70 15.24 2.72 9.47
C ASN A 70 14.11 3.14 8.50
N ARG A 71 13.73 4.42 8.53
CA ARG A 71 12.73 5.03 7.63
C ARG A 71 13.24 6.35 7.06
N THR A 72 12.53 6.84 6.05
CA THR A 72 12.71 8.16 5.46
C THR A 72 11.51 9.06 5.80
N LYS A 73 11.66 10.37 5.62
CA LYS A 73 10.53 11.29 5.77
C LYS A 73 9.45 11.10 4.70
N GLU A 74 9.79 10.51 3.55
CA GLU A 74 8.81 10.18 2.52
C GLU A 74 7.97 8.96 2.92
N ALA A 75 8.58 7.98 3.58
CA ALA A 75 7.87 6.83 4.16
C ALA A 75 6.96 7.26 5.33
N ARG A 76 7.43 8.22 6.16
CA ARG A 76 6.81 8.63 7.43
C ARG A 76 6.68 10.15 7.57
N PRO A 77 5.90 10.81 6.70
CA PRO A 77 5.76 12.26 6.73
C PRO A 77 5.16 12.80 8.03
N GLU A 78 4.31 12.02 8.71
CA GLU A 78 3.67 12.35 9.99
C GLU A 78 4.65 12.47 11.17
N ASP A 79 5.80 11.80 11.08
CA ASP A 79 6.85 11.79 12.10
C ASP A 79 8.02 12.72 11.78
N PHE A 80 7.96 13.40 10.63
CA PHE A 80 8.94 14.39 10.24
C PHE A 80 8.58 15.74 10.86
N ILE A 81 9.16 16.04 12.03
CA ILE A 81 8.73 17.14 12.88
C ILE A 81 9.85 18.17 13.12
N PRO A 82 9.51 19.43 13.42
CA PRO A 82 10.49 20.47 13.74
C PRO A 82 11.24 20.21 15.05
N ASP A 83 12.55 20.46 15.05
CA ASP A 83 13.44 20.46 16.22
C ASP A 83 14.68 21.31 15.96
N GLN A 84 14.81 22.42 16.68
CA GLN A 84 15.88 23.41 16.50
C GLN A 84 17.29 22.89 16.78
N MET A 85 17.42 21.77 17.49
CA MET A 85 18.72 21.18 17.85
C MET A 85 19.11 20.01 16.95
N ARG A 86 18.32 19.70 15.92
CA ARG A 86 18.55 18.56 15.04
C ARG A 86 18.57 18.93 13.55
N PHE A 87 19.36 18.16 12.81
CA PHE A 87 19.32 18.12 11.34
C PHE A 87 18.90 16.73 10.87
N TYR A 88 18.02 16.67 9.88
CA TYR A 88 17.65 15.43 9.21
C TYR A 88 18.45 15.25 7.91
N MET A 89 18.95 14.04 7.70
CA MET A 89 19.67 13.63 6.51
C MET A 89 19.11 12.32 5.97
N LYS A 90 18.65 12.31 4.70
CA LYS A 90 18.33 11.07 3.98
C LYS A 90 19.62 10.40 3.51
N ARG A 91 19.67 9.06 3.51
CA ARG A 91 20.80 8.31 2.94
C ARG A 91 20.79 8.39 1.41
N SER A 92 21.86 8.90 0.82
CA SER A 92 22.00 9.09 -0.63
C SER A 92 22.72 7.93 -1.33
N GLY A 93 23.72 7.30 -0.70
CA GLY A 93 24.46 6.18 -1.28
C GLY A 93 23.70 4.85 -1.19
N LYS A 94 23.79 4.00 -2.24
CA LYS A 94 23.26 2.61 -2.39
C LYS A 94 22.31 2.13 -1.27
N ARG A 95 21.22 2.87 -1.09
CA ARG A 95 20.24 2.61 -0.02
C ARG A 95 19.46 1.36 -0.41
N VAL A 96 19.31 0.44 0.52
CA VAL A 96 18.43 -0.72 0.33
C VAL A 96 16.99 -0.22 0.26
N LEU A 97 16.25 -0.62 -0.76
CA LEU A 97 14.85 -0.25 -0.93
C LEU A 97 14.04 -0.78 0.28
N LEU A 98 13.11 0.02 0.78
CA LEU A 98 12.26 -0.38 1.90
C LEU A 98 11.47 -1.66 1.55
N GLY A 99 11.48 -2.64 2.45
CA GLY A 99 10.82 -3.93 2.26
C GLY A 99 11.56 -4.91 1.34
N SER A 100 12.70 -4.54 0.74
CA SER A 100 13.42 -5.46 -0.17
C SER A 100 14.24 -6.55 0.54
N ILE A 101 14.51 -6.37 1.84
CA ILE A 101 15.19 -7.35 2.69
C ILE A 101 14.40 -7.59 3.97
N LYS A 102 14.53 -8.78 4.57
CA LYS A 102 13.75 -9.18 5.74
C LYS A 102 14.08 -8.36 6.99
N GLU A 103 15.29 -7.83 7.08
CA GLU A 103 15.78 -7.00 8.18
C GLU A 103 15.28 -5.54 8.09
N LEU A 104 14.70 -5.16 6.95
CA LEU A 104 14.11 -3.85 6.70
C LEU A 104 12.70 -4.00 6.13
N PRO A 105 11.78 -4.64 6.89
CA PRO A 105 10.40 -4.76 6.46
C PRO A 105 9.72 -3.39 6.45
N ALA A 106 8.72 -3.23 5.60
CA ALA A 106 7.80 -2.08 5.62
C ALA A 106 6.57 -2.40 6.49
N ASP A 107 5.78 -1.39 6.80
CA ASP A 107 4.51 -1.57 7.49
C ASP A 107 3.41 -1.84 6.46
N THR A 108 3.45 -1.19 5.27
CA THR A 108 2.48 -1.44 4.20
C THR A 108 3.10 -1.29 2.81
N CYS A 109 2.50 -1.89 1.78
CA CYS A 109 2.89 -1.61 0.39
C CYS A 109 2.79 -0.12 0.04
N SER A 110 1.85 0.61 0.66
CA SER A 110 1.69 2.04 0.43
C SER A 110 2.84 2.88 1.03
N GLU A 111 3.43 2.44 2.13
CA GLU A 111 4.64 3.03 2.71
C GLU A 111 5.84 2.81 1.76
N ILE A 112 5.99 1.61 1.19
CA ILE A 112 7.03 1.33 0.21
C ILE A 112 6.88 2.27 -0.99
N LYS A 113 5.65 2.41 -1.53
CA LYS A 113 5.39 3.31 -2.66
C LYS A 113 5.69 4.77 -2.30
N ALA A 114 5.39 5.19 -1.08
CA ALA A 114 5.71 6.54 -0.62
C ALA A 114 7.22 6.78 -0.48
N SER A 115 7.96 5.79 0.03
CA SER A 115 9.42 5.85 0.23
C SER A 115 10.20 5.85 -1.09
N GLU A 116 9.85 4.94 -1.99
CA GLU A 116 10.64 4.60 -3.19
C GLU A 116 10.10 5.26 -4.48
N GLY A 117 8.85 5.73 -4.48
CA GLY A 117 8.26 6.39 -5.63
C GLY A 117 8.25 5.50 -6.87
N ASP A 118 8.82 5.98 -7.96
CA ASP A 118 8.84 5.27 -9.26
C ASP A 118 9.90 4.16 -9.33
N GLU A 119 10.81 4.09 -8.36
CA GLU A 119 11.79 3.00 -8.25
C GLU A 119 11.16 1.71 -7.70
N MET A 120 9.97 1.80 -7.09
CA MET A 120 9.22 0.63 -6.62
C MET A 120 8.69 -0.19 -7.81
N ALA A 121 9.24 -1.39 -8.00
CA ALA A 121 8.73 -2.38 -8.94
C ALA A 121 7.60 -3.20 -8.33
N ASP A 122 6.71 -3.74 -9.16
CA ASP A 122 5.74 -4.74 -8.73
C ASP A 122 6.45 -6.04 -8.32
N GLY A 123 6.11 -6.60 -7.17
CA GLY A 123 6.80 -7.79 -6.68
C GLY A 123 6.53 -8.13 -5.23
N LYS A 124 7.30 -9.09 -4.71
CA LYS A 124 7.26 -9.49 -3.30
C LYS A 124 8.15 -8.58 -2.47
N TYR A 125 7.61 -8.10 -1.35
CA TYR A 125 8.30 -7.28 -0.37
C TYR A 125 8.03 -7.82 1.03
N TRP A 126 8.98 -7.61 1.94
CA TRP A 126 8.84 -7.92 3.35
C TRP A 126 8.05 -6.83 4.05
N ILE A 127 6.95 -7.22 4.69
CA ILE A 127 6.13 -6.33 5.51
C ILE A 127 5.85 -6.95 6.87
N TYR A 128 5.50 -6.13 7.86
CA TYR A 128 4.96 -6.60 9.13
C TYR A 128 3.53 -7.14 8.94
N SER A 129 3.22 -8.34 9.45
CA SER A 129 1.85 -8.88 9.49
C SER A 129 1.06 -8.41 10.71
N GLU A 130 1.77 -8.10 11.79
CA GLU A 130 1.26 -7.64 13.08
C GLU A 130 2.17 -6.51 13.56
N GLU A 131 1.66 -5.56 14.34
CA GLU A 131 2.40 -4.34 14.77
C GLU A 131 3.86 -4.65 15.17
N ASN A 132 4.79 -4.47 14.23
CA ASN A 132 6.23 -4.68 14.36
C ASN A 132 6.69 -6.05 14.90
N SER A 133 5.88 -7.11 14.78
CA SER A 133 6.23 -8.42 15.38
C SER A 133 6.59 -9.49 14.35
N GLU A 134 5.63 -9.96 13.56
CA GLU A 134 5.86 -10.98 12.55
C GLU A 134 6.08 -10.34 11.17
N VAL A 135 7.02 -10.91 10.39
CA VAL A 135 7.43 -10.41 9.08
C VAL A 135 7.09 -11.44 8.01
N ILE A 136 6.33 -11.02 7.01
CA ILE A 136 5.83 -11.86 5.91
C ILE A 136 6.23 -11.29 4.55
N GLU A 137 6.22 -12.13 3.51
CA GLU A 137 6.27 -11.66 2.12
C GLU A 137 4.87 -11.31 1.63
N ALA A 138 4.69 -10.07 1.18
CA ALA A 138 3.48 -9.59 0.54
C ALA A 138 3.77 -9.21 -0.92
N TYR A 139 2.84 -9.53 -1.82
CA TYR A 139 2.93 -9.05 -3.19
C TYR A 139 2.35 -7.64 -3.26
N CYS A 140 3.22 -6.66 -3.53
CA CYS A 140 2.86 -5.26 -3.71
C CYS A 140 2.81 -4.91 -5.20
N ASN A 141 1.76 -4.17 -5.58
CA ASN A 141 1.62 -3.52 -6.87
C ASN A 141 1.31 -2.06 -6.61
N GLU A 142 2.30 -1.19 -6.79
CA GLU A 142 2.31 0.16 -6.21
C GLU A 142 1.95 0.11 -4.70
N GLY A 143 0.99 0.91 -4.24
CA GLY A 143 0.52 0.87 -2.84
C GLY A 143 -0.48 -0.24 -2.51
N TRP A 144 -0.81 -1.12 -3.47
CA TRP A 144 -1.77 -2.21 -3.28
C TRP A 144 -1.09 -3.49 -2.83
N GLN A 145 -1.67 -4.16 -1.83
CA GLN A 145 -1.27 -5.49 -1.39
C GLN A 145 -2.22 -6.54 -1.95
N LYS A 146 -1.69 -7.58 -2.59
CA LYS A 146 -2.48 -8.75 -2.97
C LYS A 146 -2.83 -9.55 -1.70
N ILE A 147 -4.11 -9.86 -1.52
CA ILE A 147 -4.63 -10.54 -0.32
C ILE A 147 -4.74 -12.05 -0.55
N ASN A 148 -5.29 -12.45 -1.70
CA ASN A 148 -5.36 -13.86 -2.04
C ASN A 148 -3.99 -14.39 -2.51
N GLY A 149 -3.78 -15.69 -2.34
CA GLY A 149 -2.55 -16.37 -2.75
C GLY A 149 -2.39 -16.50 -4.27
N GLU A 150 -1.83 -17.61 -4.70
CA GLU A 150 -1.61 -17.91 -6.13
C GLU A 150 -2.95 -18.09 -6.86
N GLU A 151 -3.92 -18.72 -6.21
CA GLU A 151 -5.24 -18.99 -6.77
C GLU A 151 -6.20 -17.79 -6.60
N PRO A 152 -6.98 -17.43 -7.64
CA PRO A 152 -7.97 -16.37 -7.56
C PRO A 152 -9.15 -16.78 -6.67
N VAL A 153 -9.78 -15.78 -6.05
CA VAL A 153 -11.00 -15.96 -5.26
C VAL A 153 -12.18 -16.03 -6.20
N CYS A 154 -12.94 -17.12 -6.14
CA CYS A 154 -14.04 -17.35 -7.06
C CYS A 154 -15.38 -17.46 -6.35
N PHE A 155 -16.38 -16.71 -6.81
CA PHE A 155 -17.72 -16.65 -6.23
C PHE A 155 -18.80 -16.88 -7.29
N GLY A 156 -19.84 -17.62 -6.88
CA GLY A 156 -21.04 -17.94 -7.64
C GLY A 156 -22.15 -16.92 -7.42
N THR A 157 -23.34 -17.27 -7.88
CA THR A 157 -24.50 -16.36 -7.94
C THR A 157 -25.73 -16.83 -7.17
N LYS A 158 -25.62 -17.94 -6.43
CA LYS A 158 -26.69 -18.58 -5.70
C LYS A 158 -26.17 -19.64 -4.72
N ASP A 159 -27.04 -20.17 -3.87
CA ASP A 159 -26.78 -21.30 -2.98
C ASP A 159 -25.66 -21.03 -1.95
N ASN A 160 -25.51 -19.77 -1.50
CA ASN A 160 -24.44 -19.32 -0.61
C ASN A 160 -23.03 -19.56 -1.16
N LEU A 161 -22.83 -19.46 -2.48
CA LEU A 161 -21.55 -19.72 -3.13
C LEU A 161 -20.65 -18.48 -3.15
N TYR A 162 -20.31 -17.96 -1.98
CA TYR A 162 -19.30 -16.91 -1.86
C TYR A 162 -17.89 -17.44 -2.13
N GLY A 163 -17.00 -16.53 -2.52
CA GLY A 163 -15.56 -16.78 -2.52
C GLY A 163 -14.95 -16.10 -1.30
N SER A 164 -13.97 -16.72 -0.63
CA SER A 164 -13.31 -16.09 0.51
C SER A 164 -11.81 -16.07 0.41
N SER A 165 -11.22 -15.14 1.16
CA SER A 165 -9.79 -15.01 1.37
C SER A 165 -9.54 -14.39 2.74
N ASN A 166 -8.42 -14.75 3.34
CA ASN A 166 -8.03 -14.23 4.64
C ASN A 166 -7.10 -13.03 4.47
N MET A 167 -7.28 -12.01 5.30
CA MET A 167 -6.34 -10.91 5.41
C MET A 167 -4.97 -11.43 5.84
N THR A 168 -3.91 -10.94 5.20
CA THR A 168 -2.54 -11.39 5.46
C THR A 168 -1.84 -10.57 6.54
N MET A 169 -2.43 -9.45 6.95
CA MET A 169 -1.91 -8.61 8.03
C MET A 169 -3.03 -7.89 8.80
N SER A 170 -2.74 -7.53 10.04
CA SER A 170 -3.53 -6.61 10.85
C SER A 170 -3.27 -5.17 10.45
N GLY A 171 -4.30 -4.33 10.43
CA GLY A 171 -4.14 -2.91 10.10
C GLY A 171 -5.43 -2.24 9.69
N ARG A 172 -5.32 -1.08 9.04
CA ARG A 172 -6.46 -0.31 8.57
C ARG A 172 -6.55 -0.31 7.05
N VAL A 173 -7.64 -0.83 6.50
CA VAL A 173 -7.90 -0.90 5.06
C VAL A 173 -8.80 0.26 4.64
N LYS A 174 -8.29 1.16 3.77
CA LYS A 174 -9.08 2.30 3.27
C LYS A 174 -9.98 1.92 2.09
N THR A 175 -9.53 0.97 1.27
CA THR A 175 -10.25 0.49 0.09
C THR A 175 -9.73 -0.88 -0.36
N MET A 176 -10.52 -1.57 -1.18
CA MET A 176 -10.15 -2.81 -1.85
C MET A 176 -10.35 -2.67 -3.36
N LYS A 177 -9.63 -3.49 -4.13
CA LYS A 177 -9.88 -3.68 -5.56
C LYS A 177 -9.96 -5.16 -5.93
N LEU A 178 -10.75 -5.45 -6.95
CA LEU A 178 -10.85 -6.78 -7.57
C LEU A 178 -10.26 -6.71 -8.98
N ILE A 179 -9.46 -7.70 -9.36
CA ILE A 179 -8.94 -7.84 -10.73
C ILE A 179 -9.54 -9.12 -11.31
N TYR A 180 -10.32 -8.99 -12.37
CA TYR A 180 -10.91 -10.12 -13.08
C TYR A 180 -9.83 -11.08 -13.59
N ARG A 181 -10.04 -12.37 -13.39
CA ARG A 181 -9.17 -13.43 -13.91
C ARG A 181 -9.90 -14.33 -14.90
N SER A 182 -11.08 -14.82 -14.54
CA SER A 182 -11.82 -15.75 -15.39
C SER A 182 -13.29 -15.87 -14.99
N GLY A 183 -14.05 -16.56 -15.84
CA GLY A 183 -15.44 -16.90 -15.57
C GLY A 183 -16.42 -15.80 -15.98
N SER A 184 -17.69 -16.06 -15.70
CA SER A 184 -18.77 -15.10 -15.94
C SER A 184 -20.01 -15.52 -15.17
N VAL A 185 -20.89 -14.56 -14.95
CA VAL A 185 -22.13 -14.73 -14.19
C VAL A 185 -23.34 -14.28 -14.99
N LYS A 186 -24.48 -14.91 -14.71
CA LYS A 186 -25.80 -14.55 -15.22
C LYS A 186 -26.81 -14.54 -14.08
N CYS A 187 -27.56 -13.44 -13.98
CA CYS A 187 -28.76 -13.31 -13.14
C CYS A 187 -30.01 -13.98 -13.72
N ASN A 188 -29.99 -14.31 -15.02
CA ASN A 188 -31.10 -14.94 -15.70
C ASN A 188 -30.59 -15.59 -17.01
N PRO A 189 -31.07 -16.78 -17.39
CA PRO A 189 -30.55 -17.51 -18.56
C PRO A 189 -30.68 -16.76 -19.88
N THR A 190 -31.71 -15.91 -20.02
CA THR A 190 -32.05 -15.17 -21.23
C THR A 190 -31.09 -14.01 -21.51
N TYR A 191 -30.43 -13.47 -20.48
CA TYR A 191 -29.59 -12.28 -20.60
C TYR A 191 -28.11 -12.64 -20.79
N ALA A 192 -27.34 -11.69 -21.34
CA ALA A 192 -25.92 -11.87 -21.62
C ALA A 192 -25.13 -12.01 -20.30
N ALA A 193 -24.10 -12.86 -20.32
CA ALA A 193 -23.20 -12.99 -19.19
C ALA A 193 -22.36 -11.71 -18.99
N CYS A 194 -21.91 -11.48 -17.77
CA CYS A 194 -20.98 -10.40 -17.41
C CYS A 194 -20.11 -10.83 -16.23
N TYR A 195 -19.31 -9.92 -15.67
CA TYR A 195 -18.39 -10.25 -14.57
C TYR A 195 -18.96 -9.86 -13.21
N TRP A 196 -19.60 -8.68 -13.13
CA TRP A 196 -19.83 -8.01 -11.85
C TRP A 196 -21.28 -7.68 -11.52
N GLY A 197 -22.24 -8.16 -12.29
CA GLY A 197 -23.64 -7.78 -12.07
C GLY A 197 -24.62 -8.51 -12.97
N CYS A 198 -25.55 -7.76 -13.56
CA CYS A 198 -26.64 -8.31 -14.36
C CYS A 198 -26.93 -7.38 -15.55
N THR A 199 -27.07 -7.96 -16.74
CA THR A 199 -27.36 -7.22 -17.98
C THR A 199 -28.86 -6.98 -18.21
N HIS A 200 -29.72 -7.41 -17.28
CA HIS A 200 -31.16 -7.13 -17.34
C HIS A 200 -31.40 -5.61 -17.30
N PRO A 201 -32.20 -5.04 -18.22
CA PRO A 201 -32.40 -3.60 -18.34
C PRO A 201 -32.83 -2.88 -17.06
N GLU A 202 -33.62 -3.56 -16.21
CA GLU A 202 -34.09 -3.02 -14.92
C GLU A 202 -32.96 -2.59 -13.97
N PHE A 203 -31.78 -3.24 -14.04
CA PHE A 203 -30.65 -2.89 -13.20
C PHE A 203 -29.81 -1.75 -13.78
N GLY A 204 -30.05 -1.34 -15.03
CA GLY A 204 -29.40 -0.19 -15.65
C GLY A 204 -27.87 -0.27 -15.64
N GLY A 205 -27.31 -1.48 -15.78
CA GLY A 205 -25.85 -1.69 -15.79
C GLY A 205 -25.16 -1.56 -14.43
N LYS A 206 -25.92 -1.54 -13.32
CA LYS A 206 -25.37 -1.49 -11.96
C LYS A 206 -24.61 -2.77 -11.60
N LEU A 207 -23.58 -2.59 -10.79
CA LEU A 207 -22.79 -3.68 -10.23
C LEU A 207 -23.54 -4.32 -9.05
N MET A 208 -23.24 -5.59 -8.80
CA MET A 208 -23.82 -6.44 -7.75
C MET A 208 -22.76 -7.24 -7.00
N THR A 209 -21.48 -6.90 -7.14
CA THR A 209 -20.40 -7.58 -6.40
C THR A 209 -20.20 -6.94 -5.03
N ILE A 210 -20.36 -7.74 -3.98
CA ILE A 210 -20.36 -7.27 -2.59
C ILE A 210 -19.20 -7.94 -1.86
N ILE A 211 -18.45 -7.18 -1.07
CA ILE A 211 -17.46 -7.71 -0.12
C ILE A 211 -18.03 -7.58 1.29
N THR A 212 -17.96 -8.66 2.06
CA THR A 212 -18.39 -8.71 3.46
C THR A 212 -17.28 -9.23 4.36
N ASP A 213 -17.46 -9.06 5.66
CA ASP A 213 -16.74 -9.87 6.66
C ASP A 213 -17.35 -11.28 6.76
N ALA A 214 -16.80 -12.10 7.67
CA ALA A 214 -17.24 -13.47 7.94
C ALA A 214 -18.70 -13.57 8.41
N ASP A 215 -19.22 -12.52 9.05
CA ASP A 215 -20.60 -12.44 9.55
C ASP A 215 -21.60 -11.95 8.49
N LYS A 216 -21.18 -11.93 7.21
CA LYS A 216 -21.93 -11.40 6.06
C LYS A 216 -22.28 -9.90 6.17
N LYS A 217 -21.59 -9.15 7.04
CA LYS A 217 -21.80 -7.71 7.19
C LYS A 217 -21.11 -6.98 6.05
N LEU A 218 -21.82 -6.02 5.45
CA LEU A 218 -21.32 -5.23 4.33
C LEU A 218 -20.01 -4.51 4.68
N VAL A 219 -19.01 -4.66 3.81
CA VAL A 219 -17.75 -3.92 3.83
C VAL A 219 -17.62 -3.05 2.57
N PHE A 220 -17.65 -3.66 1.38
CA PHE A 220 -17.66 -2.93 0.10
C PHE A 220 -18.85 -3.35 -0.79
N PRO A 221 -19.42 -2.45 -1.59
CA PRO A 221 -19.13 -1.01 -1.64
C PRO A 221 -19.49 -0.28 -0.33
N PRO A 222 -19.04 0.96 -0.11
CA PRO A 222 -19.47 1.74 1.05
C PRO A 222 -21.00 1.79 1.12
N ALA A 223 -21.56 1.64 2.33
CA ALA A 223 -23.01 1.50 2.53
C ALA A 223 -23.85 2.61 1.86
N LYS A 224 -23.32 3.84 1.81
CA LYS A 224 -23.95 4.99 1.15
C LYS A 224 -24.14 4.84 -0.37
N ASP A 225 -23.30 4.03 -1.02
CA ASP A 225 -23.36 3.78 -2.46
C ASP A 225 -24.30 2.62 -2.81
N LEU A 226 -24.61 1.76 -1.83
CA LEU A 226 -25.41 0.55 -2.01
C LEU A 226 -26.91 0.85 -1.96
N LYS A 227 -27.65 0.34 -2.96
CA LYS A 227 -29.12 0.34 -2.99
C LYS A 227 -29.61 -1.10 -3.10
N SER A 228 -30.15 -1.62 -2.00
CA SER A 228 -30.48 -3.04 -1.81
C SER A 228 -29.24 -3.95 -1.92
N TYR A 229 -28.92 -4.41 -3.12
CA TYR A 229 -27.74 -5.22 -3.45
C TYR A 229 -27.05 -4.74 -4.74
N THR A 230 -27.39 -3.53 -5.21
CA THR A 230 -26.88 -2.94 -6.45
C THR A 230 -26.24 -1.59 -6.21
N TYR A 231 -25.24 -1.22 -6.98
CA TYR A 231 -24.57 0.09 -6.88
C TYR A 231 -24.00 0.54 -8.21
N SER A 232 -23.66 1.83 -8.30
CA SER A 232 -22.93 2.42 -9.42
C SER A 232 -21.55 2.84 -8.95
N LEU A 233 -20.53 2.51 -9.73
CA LEU A 233 -19.14 2.85 -9.45
C LEU A 233 -18.59 3.67 -10.62
N PRO A 234 -18.23 4.97 -10.44
CA PRO A 234 -17.82 5.83 -11.54
C PRO A 234 -16.61 5.28 -12.30
N GLY A 235 -16.71 5.25 -13.63
CA GLY A 235 -15.65 4.71 -14.50
C GLY A 235 -15.69 3.19 -14.69
N TYR A 236 -16.56 2.48 -13.96
CA TYR A 236 -16.65 1.02 -14.00
C TYR A 236 -18.01 0.54 -14.52
N HIS A 237 -18.02 -0.62 -15.16
CA HIS A 237 -19.19 -1.26 -15.73
C HIS A 237 -19.12 -2.78 -15.56
N LEU A 238 -20.17 -3.49 -16.00
CA LEU A 238 -20.36 -4.93 -15.81
C LEU A 238 -19.22 -5.83 -16.35
N TYR A 239 -18.35 -5.28 -17.20
CA TYR A 239 -17.28 -6.00 -17.93
C TYR A 239 -15.88 -5.42 -17.66
N SER A 240 -15.76 -4.49 -16.73
CA SER A 240 -14.44 -3.92 -16.40
C SER A 240 -13.49 -5.02 -15.93
N THR A 241 -12.22 -5.00 -16.34
CA THR A 241 -11.24 -6.01 -15.93
C THR A 241 -10.74 -5.80 -14.50
N GLU A 242 -11.10 -4.67 -13.89
CA GLU A 242 -10.86 -4.34 -12.51
C GLU A 242 -12.05 -3.59 -11.93
N LEU A 243 -12.20 -3.64 -10.60
CA LEU A 243 -13.10 -2.81 -9.83
C LEU A 243 -12.33 -2.22 -8.65
N VAL A 244 -12.12 -0.92 -8.62
CA VAL A 244 -11.55 -0.22 -7.45
C VAL A 244 -12.69 0.43 -6.67
N PHE A 245 -12.98 -0.09 -5.48
CA PHE A 245 -14.08 0.45 -4.67
C PHE A 245 -13.76 1.86 -4.16
N ARG A 246 -14.80 2.66 -3.91
CA ARG A 246 -14.62 3.97 -3.29
C ARG A 246 -14.07 3.81 -1.87
N HIS A 247 -13.27 4.78 -1.44
CA HIS A 247 -12.68 4.79 -0.11
C HIS A 247 -13.76 4.83 0.98
N LEU A 248 -13.51 4.11 2.07
CA LEU A 248 -14.25 4.23 3.31
C LEU A 248 -13.95 5.60 3.95
N ILE A 249 -14.96 6.20 4.59
CA ILE A 249 -14.77 7.42 5.38
C ILE A 249 -13.88 7.10 6.59
N ASP A 250 -14.22 5.99 7.27
CA ASP A 250 -13.44 5.40 8.33
C ASP A 250 -12.81 4.10 7.81
N PRO A 251 -11.49 4.05 7.56
CA PRO A 251 -10.80 2.83 7.17
C PRO A 251 -11.12 1.65 8.10
N LEU A 252 -11.39 0.49 7.52
CA LEU A 252 -11.75 -0.73 8.22
C LEU A 252 -10.55 -1.29 8.99
N SER A 253 -10.70 -1.47 10.30
CA SER A 253 -9.75 -2.26 11.08
C SER A 253 -9.93 -3.74 10.78
N VAL A 254 -8.85 -4.40 10.36
CA VAL A 254 -8.80 -5.83 10.12
C VAL A 254 -7.70 -6.47 10.96
N SER A 255 -7.89 -7.75 11.29
CA SER A 255 -6.86 -8.59 11.91
C SER A 255 -6.24 -9.54 10.89
N SER A 256 -5.00 -9.96 11.12
CA SER A 256 -4.41 -11.08 10.38
C SER A 256 -5.29 -12.32 10.50
N ASN A 257 -5.39 -13.06 9.40
CA ASN A 257 -6.28 -14.21 9.21
C ASN A 257 -7.79 -13.93 9.27
N GLN A 258 -8.21 -12.66 9.33
CA GLN A 258 -9.63 -12.32 9.24
C GLN A 258 -10.18 -12.70 7.85
N GLU A 259 -11.23 -13.53 7.82
CA GLU A 259 -11.89 -13.91 6.58
C GLU A 259 -12.69 -12.75 6.00
N MET A 260 -12.56 -12.59 4.68
CA MET A 260 -13.34 -11.66 3.87
C MET A 260 -13.99 -12.44 2.75
N GLN A 261 -15.26 -12.13 2.47
CA GLN A 261 -16.07 -12.87 1.53
C GLN A 261 -16.49 -11.97 0.37
N ILE A 262 -16.50 -12.52 -0.84
CA ILE A 262 -16.98 -11.88 -2.06
C ILE A 262 -18.24 -12.60 -2.51
N TRP A 263 -19.29 -11.81 -2.72
CA TRP A 263 -20.62 -12.28 -2.99
C TRP A 263 -21.18 -11.67 -4.27
N TYR A 264 -22.06 -12.41 -4.89
CA TYR A 264 -23.04 -11.86 -5.82
C TYR A 264 -24.24 -11.31 -5.02
N GLY A 265 -24.75 -10.14 -5.39
CA GLY A 265 -25.67 -9.39 -4.55
C GLY A 265 -27.01 -10.09 -4.27
N GLN A 266 -27.52 -10.85 -5.24
CA GLN A 266 -28.73 -11.65 -5.06
C GLN A 266 -28.51 -12.83 -4.10
N ASP A 267 -27.34 -13.48 -4.17
CA ASP A 267 -26.93 -14.58 -3.28
C ASP A 267 -26.70 -14.08 -1.85
N TRP A 268 -26.00 -12.95 -1.70
CA TRP A 268 -25.80 -12.31 -0.40
C TRP A 268 -27.11 -11.95 0.31
N LYS A 269 -28.14 -11.56 -0.45
CA LYS A 269 -29.47 -11.24 0.07
C LYS A 269 -30.41 -12.43 0.15
N ASP A 270 -30.00 -13.59 -0.35
CA ASP A 270 -30.83 -14.78 -0.48
C ASP A 270 -32.16 -14.46 -1.19
N THR A 271 -32.06 -13.81 -2.36
CA THR A 271 -33.23 -13.30 -3.09
C THR A 271 -33.09 -13.44 -4.60
N SER A 272 -34.15 -13.96 -5.24
CA SER A 272 -34.25 -14.08 -6.70
C SER A 272 -33.06 -14.76 -7.38
N GLU A 273 -32.51 -15.82 -6.75
CA GLU A 273 -31.29 -16.49 -7.22
C GLU A 273 -31.53 -17.80 -8.01
N GLY A 274 -32.76 -18.32 -8.05
CA GLY A 274 -33.04 -19.66 -8.57
C GLY A 274 -32.70 -19.86 -10.05
N ASN A 275 -32.76 -18.80 -10.85
CA ASN A 275 -32.40 -18.79 -12.27
C ASN A 275 -30.99 -18.21 -12.53
N ASN A 276 -30.22 -17.95 -11.47
CA ASN A 276 -28.85 -17.51 -11.59
C ASN A 276 -27.92 -18.67 -11.96
N SER A 277 -26.81 -18.32 -12.63
CA SER A 277 -25.79 -19.29 -13.01
C SER A 277 -24.43 -18.65 -13.21
N GLY A 278 -23.39 -19.50 -13.20
CA GLY A 278 -22.02 -19.09 -13.43
C GLY A 278 -21.28 -18.69 -12.16
N LYS A 279 -19.98 -18.49 -12.34
CA LYS A 279 -18.99 -18.19 -11.31
C LYS A 279 -17.94 -17.30 -11.94
N VAL A 280 -17.45 -16.32 -11.18
CA VAL A 280 -16.37 -15.43 -11.59
C VAL A 280 -15.22 -15.55 -10.60
N CYS A 281 -14.00 -15.46 -11.10
CA CYS A 281 -12.76 -15.54 -10.34
C CYS A 281 -12.01 -14.21 -10.45
N ALA A 282 -11.53 -13.71 -9.31
CA ALA A 282 -10.81 -12.45 -9.23
C ALA A 282 -9.66 -12.52 -8.23
N ASP A 283 -8.60 -11.77 -8.51
CA ASP A 283 -7.63 -11.43 -7.47
C ASP A 283 -8.17 -10.28 -6.62
N VAL A 284 -7.81 -10.31 -5.34
CA VAL A 284 -8.25 -9.37 -4.33
C VAL A 284 -7.05 -8.60 -3.85
N TYR A 285 -7.15 -7.28 -3.86
CA TYR A 285 -6.13 -6.39 -3.33
C TYR A 285 -6.73 -5.45 -2.30
N ALA A 286 -5.96 -5.09 -1.29
CA ALA A 286 -6.32 -4.08 -0.30
C ALA A 286 -5.29 -2.94 -0.31
N TRP A 287 -5.76 -1.75 0.05
CA TRP A 287 -4.90 -0.61 0.33
C TRP A 287 -4.93 -0.33 1.83
N TYR A 288 -3.82 -0.60 2.51
CA TYR A 288 -3.62 -0.30 3.93
C TYR A 288 -3.16 1.15 4.13
N VAL A 289 -3.51 1.74 5.28
CA VAL A 289 -3.10 3.09 5.72
C VAL A 289 -2.61 3.10 7.15
#